data_AF-A0A1Z9PHQ6-F1
#
_entry.id   AF-A0A1Z9PHQ6-F1
#
_cell.length_a   1.000
_cell.length_b   1.000
_cell.length_c   1.000
_cell.angle_alpha   90.00
_cell.angle_beta   90.00
_cell.angle_gamma   90.00
#
_symmetry.space_group_name_H-M   'P 1'
#
loop_
_entity.id
_entity.type
_entity.pdbx_description
1 polymer ?
#
loop_
_entity_poly.entity_id
_entity_poly.type
_entity_poly.pdbx_seq_one_letter_code
_entity_poly.pdbx_strand_id
1 'polypeptide(L)' 'MAQRDYEKEYRDYHGSKRQKKRRAARNKARRHMEKSGRVSKGDGREVDHKDFNPENNNSSNIRVVKEKTNREKQPKRS' A
#
# COMPACT_ATOMS: atom_id res chain seq x y z
N MET A 1 17.12 -22.76 7.86
CA MET A 1 16.22 -21.72 7.31
C MET A 1 16.11 -21.99 5.82
N ALA A 2 14.93 -22.37 5.31
CA ALA A 2 14.77 -22.57 3.87
C ALA A 2 15.07 -21.26 3.11
N GLN A 3 15.83 -21.36 2.03
CA GLN A 3 16.15 -20.19 1.20
C GLN A 3 14.87 -19.68 0.54
N ARG A 4 14.63 -18.35 0.61
CA ARG A 4 13.47 -17.74 -0.03
C ARG A 4 13.58 -17.89 -1.54
N ASP A 5 12.58 -18.52 -2.14
CA ASP A 5 12.43 -18.61 -3.60
C ASP A 5 11.65 -17.39 -4.12
N TYR A 6 12.40 -16.38 -4.54
CA TYR A 6 11.85 -15.13 -5.08
C TYR A 6 11.12 -15.32 -6.42
N GLU A 7 11.56 -16.28 -7.24
CA GLU A 7 10.93 -16.55 -8.54
C GLU A 7 9.53 -17.13 -8.34
N LYS A 8 9.41 -18.11 -7.44
CA LYS A 8 8.12 -18.67 -7.04
C LYS A 8 7.21 -17.65 -6.38
N GLU A 9 7.72 -16.83 -5.45
CA GLU A 9 6.91 -15.76 -4.82
C GLU A 9 6.40 -14.75 -5.85
N TYR A 10 7.24 -14.39 -6.82
CA TYR A 10 6.80 -13.53 -7.91
C TYR A 10 5.73 -14.20 -8.76
N ARG A 11 5.95 -15.43 -9.23
CA ARG A 11 4.98 -16.17 -10.06
C ARG A 11 3.63 -16.31 -9.36
N ASP A 12 3.64 -16.70 -8.09
CA ASP A 12 2.44 -17.10 -7.36
C ASP A 12 1.71 -15.88 -6.76
N TYR A 13 2.44 -14.84 -6.36
CA TYR A 13 1.87 -13.68 -5.67
C TYR A 13 2.04 -12.37 -6.44
N HIS A 14 3.25 -11.82 -6.52
CA HIS A 14 3.47 -10.44 -7.00
C HIS A 14 3.15 -10.25 -8.49
N GLY A 15 3.33 -11.30 -9.28
CA GLY A 15 3.08 -11.37 -10.71
C GLY A 15 1.60 -11.51 -11.08
N SER A 16 0.76 -11.91 -10.11
CA SER A 16 -0.68 -12.09 -10.34
C SER A 16 -1.36 -10.78 -10.73
N LYS A 17 -2.36 -10.87 -11.63
CA LYS A 17 -3.13 -9.70 -12.10
C LYS A 17 -3.75 -8.93 -10.92
N ARG A 18 -4.23 -9.64 -9.91
CA ARG A 18 -4.80 -9.07 -8.67
C ARG A 18 -3.78 -8.23 -7.92
N GLN A 19 -2.57 -8.75 -7.66
CA GLN A 19 -1.56 -7.99 -6.92
C GLN A 19 -1.03 -6.80 -7.71
N LYS A 20 -0.88 -6.94 -9.03
CA LYS A 20 -0.54 -5.83 -9.93
C LYS A 20 -1.57 -4.70 -9.86
N LYS A 21 -2.87 -5.02 -9.92
CA LYS A 21 -3.97 -4.04 -9.79
C LYS A 21 -3.94 -3.35 -8.42
N ARG A 22 -3.80 -4.11 -7.33
CA ARG A 22 -3.69 -3.56 -5.98
C ARG A 22 -2.48 -2.64 -5.81
N ARG A 23 -1.32 -2.99 -6.38
CA ARG A 23 -0.12 -2.14 -6.39
C ARG A 23 -0.38 -0.84 -7.14
N ALA A 24 -0.96 -0.91 -8.34
CA ALA A 24 -1.30 0.26 -9.13
C ALA A 24 -2.27 1.20 -8.40
N ALA A 25 -3.28 0.63 -7.72
CA ALA A 25 -4.25 1.40 -6.95
C ALA A 25 -3.62 2.13 -5.75
N ARG A 26 -2.75 1.48 -4.97
CA ARG A 26 -1.98 2.16 -3.90
C ARG A 26 -1.11 3.29 -4.45
N ASN A 27 -0.41 3.04 -5.55
CA ASN A 27 0.43 4.06 -6.19
C ASN A 27 -0.38 5.26 -6.68
N LYS A 28 -1.60 5.02 -7.21
CA LYS A 28 -2.52 6.09 -7.60
C LYS A 28 -2.93 6.96 -6.40
N ALA A 29 -3.27 6.34 -5.27
CA ALA A 29 -3.59 7.08 -4.05
C ALA A 29 -2.40 7.89 -3.53
N ARG A 30 -1.19 7.30 -3.49
CA ARG A 30 0.04 7.99 -3.07
C ARG A 30 0.32 9.19 -3.97
N ARG A 31 0.30 9.02 -5.30
CA ARG A 31 0.53 10.12 -6.26
C ARG A 31 -0.50 11.23 -6.14
N HIS A 32 -1.76 10.91 -5.90
CA HIS A 32 -2.80 11.93 -5.69
C HIS A 32 -2.50 12.77 -4.44
N MET A 33 -2.14 12.12 -3.34
CA MET A 33 -1.80 12.80 -2.08
C MET A 33 -0.47 13.59 -2.20
N GLU A 34 0.52 13.07 -2.93
CA GLU A 34 1.76 13.77 -3.26
C GLU A 34 1.49 15.05 -4.05
N LYS A 35 0.66 14.95 -5.10
CA LYS A 35 0.30 16.12 -5.91
C LYS A 35 -0.42 17.19 -5.10
N SER A 36 -1.19 16.81 -4.08
CA SER A 36 -1.82 17.74 -3.14
C SER A 36 -0.88 18.28 -2.04
N GLY A 37 0.41 17.90 -2.04
CA GLY A 37 1.39 18.33 -1.04
C GLY A 37 1.19 17.74 0.36
N ARG A 38 0.31 16.74 0.51
CA ARG A 38 -0.02 16.16 1.83
C ARG A 38 0.98 15.14 2.30
N VAL A 39 1.70 14.54 1.34
CA VAL A 39 2.76 13.55 1.57
C VAL A 39 3.92 13.79 0.61
N SER A 40 5.13 13.48 1.03
CA SER A 40 6.35 13.53 0.22
C SER A 40 7.25 12.34 0.55
N LYS A 41 8.36 12.15 -0.16
CA LYS A 41 9.33 11.11 0.21
C LYS A 41 10.10 11.58 1.44
N GLY A 42 10.20 10.74 2.47
CA GLY A 42 10.97 11.03 3.68
C GLY A 42 10.24 11.83 4.76
N ASP A 43 8.95 12.12 4.61
CA ASP A 43 8.15 12.85 5.61
C ASP A 43 7.61 11.98 6.76
N GLY A 44 7.88 10.68 6.74
CA GLY A 44 7.34 9.72 7.72
C GLY A 44 5.82 9.54 7.65
N ARG A 45 5.19 9.93 6.54
CA ARG A 45 3.74 9.82 6.33
C ARG A 45 3.39 8.78 5.27
N GLU A 46 2.32 8.05 5.54
CA GLU A 46 1.76 7.03 4.66
C GLU A 46 0.29 7.34 4.33
N VAL A 47 -0.16 6.84 3.17
CA VAL A 47 -1.57 6.89 2.79
C VAL A 47 -2.26 5.63 3.31
N ASP A 48 -3.20 5.83 4.22
CA ASP A 48 -4.02 4.78 4.83
C ASP A 48 -5.38 4.68 4.11
N HIS A 49 -5.76 3.45 3.79
CA HIS A 49 -7.10 3.09 3.33
C HIS A 49 -7.92 2.64 4.56
N LYS A 50 -8.97 3.40 4.90
CA LYS A 50 -9.77 3.13 6.12
C LYS A 50 -10.34 1.70 6.12
N ASP A 51 -10.81 1.24 4.97
CA ASP A 51 -11.43 -0.08 4.76
C ASP A 51 -10.45 -1.23 4.45
N PHE A 52 -9.14 -1.00 4.51
CA PHE A 52 -8.10 -1.98 4.13
C PHE A 52 -8.16 -2.46 2.67
N ASN A 53 -8.99 -1.84 1.83
CA ASN A 53 -9.09 -2.15 0.41
C ASN A 53 -8.23 -1.18 -0.41
N PRO A 54 -7.08 -1.62 -0.94
CA PRO A 54 -6.21 -0.74 -1.73
C PRO A 54 -6.84 -0.25 -3.03
N GLU A 55 -7.95 -0.86 -3.48
CA GLU A 55 -8.67 -0.46 -4.70
C GLU A 55 -9.69 0.66 -4.44
N ASN A 56 -10.06 0.93 -3.18
CA ASN A 56 -11.00 1.99 -2.82
C ASN A 56 -10.27 3.33 -2.60
N ASN A 57 -10.01 4.06 -3.69
CA ASN A 57 -9.29 5.33 -3.66
C ASN A 57 -10.20 6.57 -3.50
N ASN A 58 -11.42 6.39 -2.99
CA ASN A 58 -12.30 7.52 -2.70
C ASN A 58 -11.66 8.45 -1.67
N SER A 59 -11.76 9.77 -1.87
CA SER A 59 -11.15 10.79 -1.00
C SER A 59 -11.62 10.67 0.45
N SER A 60 -12.84 10.19 0.69
CA SER A 60 -13.39 9.90 2.01
C SER A 60 -12.77 8.65 2.66
N ASN A 61 -12.28 7.69 1.88
CA ASN A 61 -11.66 6.44 2.34
C ASN A 61 -10.15 6.59 2.58
N ILE A 62 -9.46 7.43 1.82
CA ILE A 62 -8.01 7.64 1.96
C ILE A 62 -7.68 8.78 2.91
N ARG A 63 -6.71 8.56 3.78
CA ARG A 63 -6.18 9.61 4.69
C ARG A 63 -4.68 9.51 4.82
N VAL A 64 -4.06 10.58 5.30
CA VAL A 64 -2.62 10.61 5.59
C VAL A 64 -2.43 10.40 7.08
N VAL A 65 -1.57 9.45 7.44
CA VAL A 65 -1.25 9.10 8.82
C VAL A 65 0.27 8.95 8.98
N LYS A 66 0.75 8.90 10.22
CA LYS A 66 2.14 8.52 10.50
C LYS A 66 2.39 7.06 10.10
N GLU A 67 3.59 6.77 9.60
CA GLU A 67 4.06 5.44 9.24
C GLU A 67 3.79 4.39 10.34
N LYS A 68 4.18 4.70 11.59
CA LYS A 68 3.97 3.81 12.73
C LYS A 68 2.50 3.44 12.91
N THR A 69 1.61 4.45 12.89
CA THR A 69 0.16 4.26 13.05
C THR A 69 -0.42 3.39 11.94
N ASN A 70 0.00 3.60 10.68
CA ASN A 70 -0.48 2.78 9.58
C ASN A 70 -0.03 1.33 9.73
N ARG A 71 1.24 1.11 10.03
CA ARG A 71 1.83 -0.23 10.14
C ARG A 71 1.28 -1.03 11.31
N GLU A 72 1.01 -0.39 12.44
CA GLU A 72 0.32 -1.01 13.59
C GLU A 72 -1.13 -1.37 13.26
N LYS A 73 -1.82 -0.55 12.46
CA LYS A 73 -3.21 -0.79 12.06
C LYS A 73 -3.35 -1.98 11.09
N GLN A 74 -2.36 -2.24 10.24
CA GLN A 74 -2.47 -3.29 9.22
C GLN A 74 -2.66 -4.69 9.87
N PRO A 75 -3.50 -5.56 9.30
CA PRO A 75 -3.66 -6.92 9.81
C PRO A 75 -2.32 -7.65 9.79
N LYS A 76 -2.08 -8.49 10.80
CA LYS A 76 -0.88 -9.32 10.88
C LYS A 76 -0.78 -10.16 9.61
N ARG A 77 0.35 -10.04 8.91
CA ARG A 77 0.66 -10.92 7.78
C ARG A 77 1.05 -12.27 8.36
N SER A 78 0.25 -13.29 8.07
CA SER A 78 0.59 -14.71 8.28
C SER A 78 1.63 -15.15 7.26
#